data_AF-A0A1J5PEL2-F1
#
_entry.id   AF-A0A1J5PEL2-F1
#
_cell.length_a   1.000
_cell.length_b   1.000
_cell.length_c   1.000
_cell.angle_alpha   90.00
_cell.angle_beta   90.00
_cell.angle_gamma   90.00
#
_symmetry.space_group_name_H-M   'P 1'
#
loop_
_entity.id
_entity.type
_entity.pdbx_description
1 polymer ?
#
loop_
_entity_poly.entity_id
_entity_poly.type
_entity_poly.pdbx_seq_one_letter_code
_entity_poly.pdbx_strand_id
1 'polypeptide(L)' 'MLTPLVEAKIPDQMKAHNMDRETVIREVMLDRQPSRQFATVEQIGGTVVYLCSAAADQVTGTTISIDGGWTAM' A
#
# COMPACT_ATOMS: atom_id res chain seq x y z
N MET A 1 0.45 3.42 -0.25
CA MET A 1 1.39 4.51 -0.58
C MET A 1 1.69 5.37 0.65
N LEU A 2 2.94 5.78 0.81
CA LEU A 2 3.35 6.72 1.84
C LEU A 2 2.98 8.14 1.40
N THR A 3 1.71 8.52 1.59
CA THR A 3 1.26 9.89 1.29
C THR A 3 1.81 10.87 2.34
N PRO A 4 1.83 12.19 2.05
CA PRO A 4 2.17 13.19 3.06
C PRO A 4 1.31 13.09 4.32
N LEU A 5 0.04 12.72 4.18
CA LEU A 5 -0.87 12.52 5.32
C LEU A 5 -0.45 11.31 6.16
N VAL A 6 -0.06 10.20 5.53
CA VAL A 6 0.41 8.99 6.24
C VAL A 6 1.75 9.26 6.93
N GLU A 7 2.66 9.97 6.25
CA GLU A 7 3.96 10.34 6.81
C GLU A 7 3.83 11.26 8.02
N ALA A 8 2.91 12.23 7.97
CA ALA A 8 2.62 13.12 9.10
C ALA A 8 2.10 12.39 10.35
N LYS A 9 1.55 11.18 10.20
CA LYS A 9 1.05 10.36 11.33
C LYS A 9 2.11 9.50 12.00
N ILE A 10 3.28 9.30 11.37
CA ILE A 10 4.35 8.44 11.90
C ILE A 10 4.78 8.89 13.31
N PRO A 11 5.07 10.19 13.60
CA PRO A 11 5.55 10.59 14.93
C PRO A 11 4.55 10.30 16.05
N ASP A 12 3.26 10.43 15.79
CA ASP A 12 2.22 10.15 16.77
C ASP A 12 2.10 8.65 17.04
N GLN A 13 2.22 7.82 16.00
CA GLN A 13 2.27 6.36 16.16
C GLN A 13 3.52 5.90 16.91
N MET A 14 4.69 6.50 16.63
CA MET A 14 5.94 6.21 17.37
C MET A 14 5.76 6.46 18.87
N LYS A 15 5.16 7.59 19.24
CA LYS A 15 4.89 7.94 20.65
C LYS A 15 3.86 6.99 21.27
N ALA A 16 2.77 6.69 20.56
CA ALA A 16 1.70 5.83 21.07
C ALA A 16 2.15 4.39 21.33
N HIS A 17 3.07 3.88 20.51
CA HIS A 17 3.54 2.49 20.58
C HIS A 17 4.95 2.34 21.19
N ASN A 18 5.61 3.44 21.55
CA ASN A 18 6.99 3.46 22.06
C ASN A 18 7.97 2.70 21.13
N MET A 19 7.90 3.02 19.83
CA MET A 19 8.69 2.39 18.77
C MET A 19 9.46 3.43 17.96
N ASP A 20 10.59 3.02 17.37
CA ASP A 20 11.26 3.81 16.35
C ASP A 20 10.45 3.86 15.03
N ARG A 21 10.87 4.73 14.11
CA ARG A 21 10.17 4.96 12.84
C ARG A 21 10.05 3.69 12.00
N GLU A 22 11.11 2.91 11.87
CA GLU A 22 11.11 1.74 11.00
C GLU A 22 10.26 0.64 11.60
N THR A 23 10.39 0.41 12.90
CA THR A 23 9.59 -0.58 13.62
C THR A 23 8.11 -0.23 13.62
N VAL A 24 7.72 1.04 13.85
CA VAL A 24 6.30 1.41 13.83
C VAL A 24 5.70 1.28 12.43
N ILE A 25 6.46 1.62 11.39
CA ILE A 25 6.01 1.45 10.01
C ILE A 25 5.76 -0.03 9.73
N ARG A 26 6.72 -0.89 10.08
CA ARG A 26 6.66 -2.33 9.79
C ARG A 26 5.58 -3.04 10.61
N GLU A 27 5.57 -2.84 11.92
CA GLU A 27 4.77 -3.63 12.87
C GLU A 27 3.37 -3.06 13.08
N VAL A 28 3.15 -1.76 12.89
CA VAL A 28 1.85 -1.12 13.12
C VAL A 28 1.20 -0.70 11.82
N MET A 29 1.88 0.13 11.02
CA MET A 29 1.27 0.72 9.83
C MET A 29 1.08 -0.28 8.69
N LEU A 30 1.98 -1.25 8.58
CA LEU A 30 1.98 -2.30 7.56
C LEU A 30 1.57 -3.66 8.12
N ASP A 31 0.97 -3.70 9.31
CA ASP A 31 0.58 -4.96 9.98
C ASP A 31 -0.24 -5.87 9.08
N ARG A 32 -1.21 -5.28 8.38
CA ARG A 32 -2.11 -5.99 7.48
C ARG A 32 -1.56 -6.21 6.07
N GLN A 33 -0.33 -5.79 5.78
CA GLN A 33 0.32 -6.02 4.48
C GLN A 33 1.44 -7.05 4.64
N PRO A 34 1.24 -8.31 4.24
CA PRO A 34 2.27 -9.34 4.27
C PRO A 34 3.60 -8.91 3.62
N SER A 35 3.54 -8.12 2.55
CA SER A 35 4.74 -7.60 1.87
C SER A 35 5.60 -6.68 2.74
N ARG A 36 5.04 -6.07 3.79
CA ARG A 36 5.66 -5.02 4.60
C ARG A 36 6.24 -3.88 3.76
N GLN A 37 5.57 -3.55 2.65
CA GLN A 37 5.94 -2.47 1.76
C GLN A 37 4.71 -1.70 1.32
N PHE A 38 4.75 -0.37 1.43
CA PHE A 38 3.71 0.47 0.84
C PHE A 38 3.72 0.32 -0.68
N ALA A 39 2.55 0.09 -1.27
CA ALA A 39 2.37 0.26 -2.73
C ALA A 39 2.78 1.68 -3.16
N THR A 40 3.55 1.81 -4.23
CA THR A 40 4.01 3.11 -4.75
C THR A 40 3.01 3.72 -5.74
N VAL A 41 3.14 5.01 -6.02
CA VAL A 41 2.30 5.70 -7.01
C VAL A 41 2.54 5.12 -8.40
N GLU A 42 3.78 4.79 -8.73
CA GLU A 42 4.20 4.21 -10.00
C GLU A 42 3.63 2.80 -10.19
N GLN A 43 3.54 1.99 -9.12
CA GLN A 43 2.91 0.67 -9.19
C GLN A 43 1.41 0.79 -9.49
N ILE A 44 0.72 1.72 -8.81
CA ILE A 44 -0.69 2.01 -9.09
C ILE A 44 -0.85 2.54 -10.53
N GLY A 45 0.00 3.47 -10.94
CA GLY A 45 0.01 4.02 -12.29
C GLY A 45 0.28 2.98 -13.36
N GLY A 46 1.20 2.04 -13.12
CA GLY A 46 1.49 0.91 -14.00
C GLY A 46 0.28 0.00 -14.19
N THR A 47 -0.46 -0.30 -13.11
CA THR A 47 -1.72 -1.04 -13.23
C THR A 47 -2.78 -0.28 -14.01
N VAL A 48 -2.87 1.04 -13.87
CA VAL A 48 -3.78 1.87 -14.67
C VAL A 48 -3.38 1.83 -16.16
N VAL A 49 -2.08 1.96 -16.47
CA VAL A 49 -1.57 1.85 -17.85
C VAL A 49 -1.91 0.48 -18.45
N TYR A 50 -1.73 -0.60 -17.69
CA TYR A 50 -2.16 -1.94 -18.10
C TYR A 50 -3.67 -1.99 -18.40
N LEU A 51 -4.50 -1.49 -17.48
CA LEU A 51 -5.96 -1.46 -17.64
C LEU A 51 -6.43 -0.62 -18.83
N CYS A 52 -5.69 0.42 -19.20
CA CYS A 52 -5.97 1.25 -20.38
C CYS A 52 -5.38 0.69 -21.68
N SER A 53 -4.70 -0.46 -21.65
CA SER A 53 -4.09 -1.08 -22.82
C SER A 53 -4.99 -2.15 -23.45
N ALA A 54 -4.71 -2.50 -24.71
CA ALA A 54 -5.40 -3.61 -25.40
C ALA A 54 -5.27 -4.97 -24.67
N ALA A 55 -4.24 -5.14 -23.82
CA ALA A 55 -4.07 -6.36 -23.03
C ALA A 55 -5.15 -6.55 -21.96
N ALA A 56 -5.93 -5.51 -21.67
CA ALA A 56 -7.01 -5.51 -20.68
C ALA A 56 -8.41 -5.37 -21.30
N ASP A 57 -8.57 -5.56 -22.63
CA ASP A 57 -9.85 -5.37 -23.34
C ASP A 57 -11.03 -6.17 -22.76
N GLN A 58 -10.76 -7.28 -22.06
CA GLN A 58 -11.77 -8.12 -21.41
C GLN A 58 -11.65 -8.15 -19.88
N VAL A 59 -10.82 -7.29 -19.29
CA VAL A 59 -10.74 -7.11 -17.84
C VAL A 59 -11.78 -6.07 -17.44
N THR A 60 -12.99 -6.54 -17.14
CA THR A 60 -14.14 -5.69 -16.80
C THR A 60 -14.97 -6.28 -15.65
N GLY A 61 -15.70 -5.44 -14.94
CA GLY A 61 -16.58 -5.85 -13.83
C GLY A 61 -15.86 -6.49 -12.64
N THR A 62 -14.55 -6.23 -12.48
CA THR A 62 -13.71 -6.87 -11.47
C THR A 62 -12.82 -5.87 -10.74
N THR A 63 -12.22 -6.30 -9.64
CA THR A 63 -11.23 -5.55 -8.86
C THR A 63 -9.82 -6.08 -9.16
N ILE A 64 -8.83 -5.19 -9.25
CA ILE A 64 -7.41 -5.55 -9.24
C ILE A 64 -6.81 -5.07 -7.91
N SER A 65 -6.43 -6.01 -7.05
CA SER A 65 -5.81 -5.70 -5.76
C SER A 65 -4.35 -5.26 -5.93
N ILE A 66 -4.00 -4.13 -5.34
CA ILE A 66 -2.63 -3.59 -5.24
C ILE A 66 -2.37 -3.25 -3.77
N ASP A 67 -2.34 -4.27 -2.92
CA ASP A 67 -2.47 -4.11 -1.46
C ASP A 67 -1.38 -4.83 -0.66
N GLY A 68 -0.35 -5.36 -1.31
CA GLY A 68 0.73 -6.09 -0.64
C GLY A 68 0.30 -7.43 -0.05
N GLY A 69 -0.79 -8.02 -0.54
CA GLY A 69 -1.33 -9.30 -0.07
C GLY A 69 -2.35 -9.16 1.06
N TRP A 70 -2.84 -7.95 1.33
CA TRP A 70 -3.82 -7.72 2.40
C TRP A 70 -5.08 -8.54 2.20
N THR A 71 -5.67 -8.51 1.00
CA THR A 71 -6.93 -9.23 0.70
C THR A 71 -6.77 -10.74 0.57
N ALA A 72 -5.54 -11.26 0.59
CA ALA A 72 -5.29 -12.71 0.56
C ALA A 72 -5.35 -13.37 1.94
N MET A 73 -5.37 -12.57 3.02
CA MET A 73 -5.45 -13.04 4.40
C MET A 73 -6.88 -13.22 4.89
#